data_AF-A0A0Q4PHJ0-F1
#
_entry.id   AF-A0A0Q4PHJ0-F1
#
_cell.length_a   1.000
_cell.length_b   1.000
_cell.length_c   1.000
_cell.angle_alpha   90.00
_cell.angle_beta   90.00
_cell.angle_gamma   90.00
#
_symmetry.space_group_name_H-M   'P 1'
#
loop_
_entity.id
_entity.type
_entity.pdbx_description
1 polymer ?
#
loop_
_entity_poly.entity_id
_entity_poly.type
_entity_poly.pdbx_seq_one_letter_code
_entity_poly.pdbx_strand_id
1 'polypeptide(L)'
;MANLSSIATAVASKPLPAFSPQNDLPVLANGRVHHALMSPSVQVRILALIDETGSTTLGEVVAHFPDHSDPVGAVLVMAGLCLLRLDHAEKLLDANTRVRRYPVNGFPPETMMLSPPEKKQEIEPVKEPAHPEPLKLPASLRRLEARSFRPTVVIGSGDDRRDFAKMQELRRPGIYGLMNSSSLYIGFGIDAGNRVASGQQPIQDIETIFVITDAENILTADDAEVAERILWSRAAAARERLMVNGLPSGVAVDLQRFSDIDAFVAEACLTLRHEDVLFTRGSPRTVLAGPRSEPGRTAPPRLFDDLPDGEVMELVFNEGRVALAARSSDDDWVLLKGSEVRPEVVQSANSSASFLRAAWLHSGILVPSPDGISYLLTKDMRFRSAGATAHFVTGSKGRGRGGWQPIDPDGGFDPETAALIAS
;
A
#
# COMPACT_ATOMS: atom_id res chain seq x y z
N MET A 1 -17.56 67.17 -35.64
CA MET A 1 -17.24 66.37 -34.45
C MET A 1 -17.56 64.92 -34.78
N ALA A 2 -16.54 64.07 -34.86
CA ALA A 2 -16.66 62.70 -35.37
C ALA A 2 -16.90 61.72 -34.22
N ASN A 3 -17.93 60.88 -34.35
CA ASN A 3 -18.15 59.71 -33.51
C ASN A 3 -17.42 58.52 -34.12
N LEU A 4 -16.42 57.98 -33.44
CA LEU A 4 -15.80 56.70 -33.75
C LEU A 4 -16.44 55.61 -32.88
N SER A 5 -17.09 54.65 -33.55
CA SER A 5 -17.64 53.44 -32.95
C SER A 5 -16.52 52.41 -32.81
N SER A 6 -16.24 51.97 -31.58
CA SER A 6 -15.28 50.91 -31.28
C SER A 6 -16.03 49.60 -31.08
N ILE A 7 -15.85 48.66 -32.01
CA ILE A 7 -16.32 47.27 -31.87
C ILE A 7 -15.14 46.48 -31.29
N ALA A 8 -15.19 46.21 -29.99
CA ALA A 8 -14.30 45.25 -29.34
C ALA A 8 -15.12 43.98 -29.05
N THR A 9 -14.88 42.93 -29.86
CA THR A 9 -15.40 41.59 -29.63
C THR A 9 -14.60 40.96 -28.50
N ALA A 10 -15.20 40.81 -27.32
CA ALA A 10 -14.60 40.10 -26.21
C ALA A 10 -14.52 38.60 -26.52
N VAL A 11 -13.31 38.08 -26.70
CA VAL A 11 -13.06 36.64 -26.77
C VAL A 11 -13.18 36.09 -25.35
N ALA A 12 -14.21 35.28 -25.11
CA ALA A 12 -14.41 34.62 -23.84
C ALA A 12 -13.29 33.60 -23.60
N SER A 13 -12.34 33.95 -22.74
CA SER A 13 -11.34 33.04 -22.20
C SER A 13 -12.04 31.93 -21.42
N LYS A 14 -12.11 30.71 -21.98
CA LYS A 14 -12.52 29.53 -21.21
C LYS A 14 -11.60 29.41 -19.99
N PRO A 15 -12.13 29.26 -18.76
CA PRO A 15 -11.29 28.97 -17.62
C PRO A 15 -10.57 27.63 -17.87
N LEU A 16 -9.24 27.66 -17.82
CA LEU A 16 -8.43 26.45 -17.82
C LEU A 16 -8.86 25.60 -16.62
N PRO A 17 -9.14 24.29 -16.81
CA PRO A 17 -9.45 23.42 -15.68
C PRO A 17 -8.28 23.48 -14.69
N ALA A 18 -8.61 23.74 -13.42
CA ALA A 18 -7.64 23.72 -12.33
C ALA A 18 -7.01 22.33 -12.28
N PHE A 19 -5.73 22.25 -12.65
CA PHE A 19 -4.96 21.02 -12.62
C PHE A 19 -4.82 20.57 -11.17
N SER A 20 -5.56 19.53 -10.79
CA SER A 20 -5.36 18.84 -9.52
C SER A 20 -4.21 17.85 -9.74
N PRO A 21 -3.06 17.99 -9.06
CA PRO A 21 -1.93 17.08 -9.23
C PRO A 21 -2.23 15.80 -8.46
N GLN A 22 -3.12 14.97 -9.00
CA GLN A 22 -3.17 13.57 -8.61
C GLN A 22 -1.91 12.91 -9.18
N ASN A 23 -0.97 12.63 -8.27
CA ASN A 23 0.32 12.01 -8.49
C ASN A 23 0.20 10.56 -8.99
N ASP A 24 -0.32 10.36 -10.20
CA ASP A 24 -0.17 9.07 -10.86
C ASP A 24 1.29 8.96 -11.32
N LEU A 25 2.05 8.11 -10.63
CA LEU A 25 3.42 7.79 -11.03
C LEU A 25 3.41 7.24 -12.46
N PRO A 26 4.24 7.78 -13.37
CA PRO A 26 4.23 7.33 -14.76
C PRO A 26 4.63 5.86 -14.84
N VAL A 27 3.91 5.08 -15.66
CA VAL A 27 4.17 3.64 -15.86
C VAL A 27 4.52 3.39 -17.33
N LEU A 28 5.58 2.63 -17.59
CA LEU A 28 5.90 2.13 -18.93
C LEU A 28 5.27 0.74 -19.11
N ALA A 29 4.30 0.61 -20.01
CA ALA A 29 3.68 -0.67 -20.35
C ALA A 29 3.64 -0.85 -21.86
N ASN A 30 4.14 -1.99 -22.37
CA ASN A 30 4.18 -2.31 -23.80
C ASN A 30 4.83 -1.20 -24.66
N GLY A 31 5.90 -0.59 -24.14
CA GLY A 31 6.61 0.50 -24.80
C GLY A 31 5.86 1.84 -24.83
N ARG A 32 4.75 1.96 -24.10
CA ARG A 32 3.95 3.18 -23.98
C ARG A 32 3.99 3.74 -22.57
N VAL A 33 4.16 5.05 -22.48
CA VAL A 33 4.11 5.79 -21.22
C VAL A 33 2.66 6.09 -20.87
N HIS A 34 2.20 5.62 -19.72
CA HIS A 34 0.90 5.94 -19.14
C HIS A 34 1.04 7.09 -18.16
N HIS A 35 0.68 8.30 -18.60
CA HIS A 35 0.71 9.52 -17.78
C HIS A 35 -0.23 10.59 -18.37
N ALA A 36 -0.80 11.47 -17.55
CA ALA A 36 -1.75 12.50 -18.00
C ALA A 36 -1.17 13.46 -19.05
N LEU A 37 0.14 13.74 -18.98
CA LEU A 37 0.88 14.56 -19.95
C LEU A 37 1.36 13.79 -21.19
N MET A 38 0.97 12.52 -21.36
CA MET A 38 1.55 11.67 -22.40
C MET A 38 0.50 10.83 -23.10
N SER A 39 0.16 11.24 -24.33
CA SER A 39 -0.55 10.37 -25.27
C SER A 39 0.47 9.56 -26.10
N PRO A 40 0.07 8.39 -26.66
CA PRO A 40 0.94 7.64 -27.57
C PRO A 40 1.45 8.47 -28.76
N SER A 41 0.62 9.37 -29.29
CA SER A 41 1.00 10.27 -30.39
C SER A 41 2.06 11.29 -29.98
N VAL A 42 1.96 11.84 -28.76
CA VAL A 42 2.98 12.77 -28.23
C VAL A 42 4.31 12.03 -28.04
N GLN A 43 4.28 10.85 -27.43
CA GLN A 43 5.48 10.02 -27.24
C GLN A 43 6.19 9.72 -28.57
N VAL A 44 5.45 9.25 -29.58
CA VAL A 44 6.01 8.94 -30.90
C VAL A 44 6.59 10.18 -31.58
N ARG A 45 5.91 11.33 -31.50
CA ARG A 45 6.41 12.56 -32.12
C ARG A 45 7.68 13.09 -31.44
N ILE A 46 7.78 13.02 -30.11
CA ILE A 46 8.99 13.40 -29.38
C ILE A 46 10.16 12.49 -29.80
N LEU A 47 9.93 11.18 -29.83
CA LEU A 47 10.96 10.22 -30.25
C LEU A 47 11.37 10.42 -31.71
N ALA A 48 10.42 10.68 -32.61
CA ALA A 48 10.72 10.94 -34.02
C ALA A 48 11.58 12.20 -34.22
N LEU A 49 11.28 13.29 -33.49
CA LEU A 49 12.08 14.52 -33.53
C LEU A 49 13.54 14.28 -33.09
N ILE A 50 13.73 13.44 -32.07
CA ILE A 50 15.06 13.05 -31.59
C ILE A 50 15.76 12.12 -32.59
N ASP A 51 15.04 11.18 -33.20
CA ASP A 51 15.61 10.22 -34.15
C ASP A 51 16.10 10.90 -35.43
N GLU A 52 15.39 11.94 -35.89
CA GLU A 52 15.77 12.71 -37.09
C GLU A 52 17.11 13.45 -36.91
N THR A 53 17.39 13.93 -35.70
CA THR A 53 18.52 14.81 -35.40
C THR A 53 19.63 14.13 -34.57
N GLY A 54 19.35 12.95 -34.02
CA GLY A 54 20.13 12.28 -32.98
C GLY A 54 19.99 12.91 -31.58
N SER A 55 19.69 14.21 -31.51
CA SER A 55 19.37 14.96 -30.29
C SER A 55 18.69 16.28 -30.64
N THR A 56 17.76 16.73 -29.81
CA THR A 56 17.06 18.02 -29.93
C THR A 56 17.23 18.84 -28.64
N THR A 57 16.85 20.12 -28.64
CA THR A 57 16.78 20.93 -27.41
C THR A 57 15.36 20.96 -26.83
N LEU A 58 15.21 21.21 -25.52
CA LEU A 58 13.88 21.39 -24.93
C LEU A 58 13.09 22.52 -25.60
N GLY A 59 13.74 23.61 -25.99
CA GLY A 59 13.11 24.72 -26.72
C GLY A 59 12.54 24.29 -28.07
N GLU A 60 13.27 23.45 -28.81
CA GLU A 60 12.77 22.86 -30.06
C GLU A 60 11.58 21.93 -29.82
N VAL A 61 11.61 21.11 -28.77
CA VAL A 61 10.44 20.29 -28.39
C VAL A 61 9.24 21.19 -28.09
N VAL A 62 9.38 22.24 -27.28
CA VAL A 62 8.27 23.16 -27.00
C VAL A 62 7.71 23.77 -28.29
N ALA A 63 8.58 24.18 -29.22
CA ALA A 63 8.16 24.76 -30.51
C ALA A 63 7.41 23.77 -31.42
N HIS A 64 7.71 22.47 -31.36
CA HIS A 64 7.02 21.44 -32.17
C HIS A 64 5.67 21.00 -31.59
N PHE A 65 5.35 21.41 -30.36
CA PHE A 65 4.13 21.01 -29.65
C PHE A 65 3.37 22.22 -29.09
N PRO A 66 2.95 23.18 -29.94
CA PRO A 66 2.30 24.41 -29.49
C PRO A 66 0.94 24.18 -28.81
N ASP A 67 0.26 23.09 -29.14
CA ASP A 67 -1.05 22.73 -28.57
C ASP A 67 -0.95 21.84 -27.31
N HIS A 68 0.26 21.46 -26.90
CA HIS A 68 0.46 20.61 -25.73
C HIS A 68 0.49 21.47 -24.46
N SER A 69 -0.29 21.09 -23.43
CA SER A 69 -0.42 21.88 -22.21
C SER A 69 0.88 22.00 -21.41
N ASP A 70 1.74 20.97 -21.47
CA ASP A 70 3.06 20.97 -20.84
C ASP A 70 4.06 20.02 -21.55
N PRO A 71 4.68 20.46 -22.67
CA PRO A 71 5.64 19.63 -23.42
C PRO A 71 6.93 19.36 -22.64
N VAL A 72 7.31 20.22 -21.68
CA VAL A 72 8.50 20.01 -20.84
C VAL A 72 8.23 18.89 -19.83
N GLY A 73 7.09 18.90 -19.15
CA GLY A 73 6.69 17.83 -18.24
C GLY A 73 6.58 16.47 -18.93
N ALA A 74 6.10 16.44 -20.18
CA ALA A 74 6.11 15.23 -21.01
C ALA A 74 7.53 14.65 -21.21
N VAL A 75 8.52 15.50 -21.53
CA VAL A 75 9.92 15.08 -21.67
C VAL A 75 10.49 14.59 -20.34
N LEU A 76 10.21 15.28 -19.23
CA LEU A 76 10.67 14.89 -17.89
C LEU A 76 10.10 13.53 -17.47
N VAL A 77 8.84 13.25 -17.77
CA VAL A 77 8.20 11.95 -17.53
C VAL A 77 8.94 10.84 -18.30
N MET A 78 9.27 11.08 -19.58
CA MET A 78 10.02 10.09 -20.38
C MET A 78 11.46 9.90 -19.88
N ALA A 79 12.11 10.97 -19.41
CA ALA A 79 13.43 10.90 -18.80
C ALA A 79 13.41 10.11 -17.47
N GLY A 80 12.38 10.31 -16.64
CA GLY A 80 12.19 9.55 -15.39
C GLY A 80 11.95 8.05 -15.60
N LEU A 81 11.47 7.65 -16.78
CA LEU A 81 11.33 6.26 -17.22
C LEU A 81 12.54 5.73 -18.01
N CYS A 82 13.66 6.46 -18.03
CA CYS A 82 14.87 6.11 -18.77
C CYS A 82 14.68 5.91 -20.28
N LEU A 83 13.66 6.54 -20.89
CA LEU A 83 13.49 6.54 -22.35
C LEU A 83 14.36 7.62 -23.00
N LEU A 84 14.57 8.73 -22.28
CA LEU A 84 15.35 9.89 -22.71
C LEU A 84 16.46 10.18 -21.72
N ARG A 85 17.54 10.79 -22.20
CA ARG A 85 18.61 11.38 -21.39
C ARG A 85 18.62 12.90 -21.60
N LEU A 86 18.76 13.63 -20.50
CA LEU A 86 18.92 15.08 -20.48
C LEU A 86 20.39 15.41 -20.20
N ASP A 87 21.02 16.12 -21.11
CA ASP A 87 22.38 16.62 -20.92
C ASP A 87 22.31 18.11 -20.52
N HIS A 88 22.56 18.38 -19.25
CA HIS A 88 22.55 19.73 -18.67
C HIS A 88 23.95 20.36 -18.78
N ALA A 89 24.08 21.51 -19.43
CA ALA A 89 25.34 22.25 -19.49
C ALA A 89 25.71 22.87 -18.11
N GLU A 90 24.72 23.31 -17.33
CA GLU A 90 24.92 24.07 -16.09
C GLU A 90 24.08 23.55 -14.90
N LYS A 91 23.68 22.27 -14.93
CA LYS A 91 22.73 21.66 -13.95
C LYS A 91 21.35 22.33 -13.89
N LEU A 92 21.02 23.23 -14.81
CA LEU A 92 19.71 23.83 -14.96
C LEU A 92 18.91 23.11 -16.05
N LEU A 93 17.60 23.03 -15.89
CA LEU A 93 16.65 22.63 -16.93
C LEU A 93 16.17 23.91 -17.63
N ASP A 94 16.57 24.10 -18.89
CA ASP A 94 16.28 25.29 -19.67
C ASP A 94 16.00 24.96 -21.15
N ALA A 95 15.69 25.97 -21.97
CA ALA A 95 15.40 25.77 -23.39
C ALA A 95 16.58 25.17 -24.18
N ASN A 96 17.82 25.28 -23.68
CA ASN A 96 19.02 24.78 -24.33
C ASN A 96 19.41 23.36 -23.88
N THR A 97 18.71 22.80 -22.89
CA THR A 97 18.96 21.44 -22.39
C THR A 97 18.78 20.45 -23.53
N ARG A 98 19.84 19.68 -23.81
CA ARG A 98 19.82 18.68 -24.88
C ARG A 98 19.08 17.42 -24.43
N VAL A 99 18.18 16.96 -25.28
CA VAL A 99 17.37 15.75 -25.11
C VAL A 99 17.78 14.75 -26.19
N ARG A 100 18.13 13.53 -25.79
CA ARG A 100 18.44 12.44 -26.71
C ARG A 100 17.87 11.12 -26.22
N ARG A 101 17.75 10.14 -27.12
CA ARG A 101 17.34 8.78 -26.72
C ARG A 101 18.34 8.21 -25.73
N TYR A 102 17.81 7.48 -24.75
CA TYR A 102 18.66 6.65 -23.93
C TYR A 102 19.27 5.55 -24.82
N PRO A 103 20.60 5.33 -24.78
CA PRO A 103 21.25 4.36 -25.65
C PRO A 103 20.72 2.95 -25.37
N VAL A 104 20.20 2.27 -26.41
CA VAL A 104 19.68 0.89 -26.33
C VAL A 104 20.74 -0.08 -25.81
N ASN A 105 22.02 0.18 -26.13
CA ASN A 105 23.18 -0.60 -25.69
C ASN A 105 23.87 -0.03 -24.45
N GLY A 106 23.31 1.04 -23.86
CA GLY A 106 23.91 1.78 -22.76
C GLY A 106 23.04 1.80 -21.51
N PHE A 107 22.18 0.81 -21.31
CA PHE A 107 21.92 0.37 -19.94
C PHE A 107 23.30 0.02 -19.37
N PRO A 108 23.81 0.75 -18.36
CA PRO A 108 24.92 0.21 -17.60
C PRO A 108 24.41 -1.14 -17.07
N PRO A 109 25.06 -2.27 -17.39
CA PRO A 109 24.73 -3.54 -16.75
C PRO A 109 24.85 -3.46 -15.22
N GLU A 110 25.50 -2.40 -14.70
CA GLU A 110 25.99 -2.28 -13.33
C GLU A 110 25.30 -1.21 -12.49
N THR A 111 24.25 -0.52 -12.96
CA THR A 111 23.48 0.43 -12.09
C THR A 111 22.20 -0.18 -11.50
N MET A 112 21.94 -1.47 -11.73
CA MET A 112 20.97 -2.24 -10.94
C MET A 112 21.40 -3.67 -10.58
N MET A 113 22.66 -4.05 -10.79
CA MET A 113 23.20 -5.32 -10.30
C MET A 113 24.53 -5.09 -9.59
N LEU A 114 24.59 -5.45 -8.30
CA LEU A 114 25.83 -5.72 -7.60
C LEU A 114 26.54 -6.85 -8.36
N SER A 115 27.64 -6.54 -9.04
CA SER A 115 28.45 -7.56 -9.71
C SER A 115 28.98 -8.58 -8.68
N PRO A 116 29.00 -9.89 -9.01
CA PRO A 116 29.57 -10.93 -8.16
C PRO A 116 31.10 -10.81 -8.10
N PRO A 117 31.74 -11.31 -7.03
CA PRO A 117 33.18 -11.12 -6.81
C PRO A 117 33.99 -11.81 -7.90
N GLU A 118 34.88 -11.04 -8.54
CA GLU A 118 35.92 -11.54 -9.41
C GLU A 118 36.85 -12.52 -8.68
N LYS A 119 37.39 -13.45 -9.46
CA LYS A 119 38.32 -14.54 -9.12
C LYS A 119 39.18 -14.29 -7.88
N LYS A 120 39.07 -15.21 -6.92
CA LYS A 120 39.98 -15.44 -5.79
C LYS A 120 41.44 -15.36 -6.23
N GLN A 121 42.07 -14.21 -6.01
CA GLN A 121 43.46 -14.22 -5.59
C GLN A 121 43.49 -14.87 -4.22
N GLU A 122 44.39 -15.83 -4.01
CA GLU A 122 44.72 -16.34 -2.67
C GLU A 122 45.30 -15.16 -1.87
N ILE A 123 44.40 -14.43 -1.23
CA ILE A 123 44.72 -13.46 -0.19
C ILE A 123 45.04 -14.31 1.04
N GLU A 124 46.30 -14.29 1.47
CA GLU A 124 46.68 -14.83 2.78
C GLU A 124 45.68 -14.34 3.84
N PRO A 125 45.25 -15.18 4.80
CA PRO A 125 44.21 -14.82 5.75
C PRO A 125 44.59 -13.53 6.48
N VAL A 126 43.96 -12.42 6.06
CA VAL A 126 44.00 -11.17 6.80
C VAL A 126 43.35 -11.49 8.13
N LYS A 127 44.17 -11.53 9.19
CA LYS A 127 43.69 -11.57 10.57
C LYS A 127 42.62 -10.49 10.69
N GLU A 128 41.38 -10.95 10.83
CA GLU A 128 40.22 -10.12 11.07
C GLU A 128 40.61 -9.12 12.18
N PRO A 129 40.66 -7.81 11.90
CA PRO A 129 41.04 -6.84 12.91
C PRO A 129 40.04 -6.99 14.05
N ALA A 130 40.55 -7.26 15.25
CA ALA A 130 39.75 -7.40 16.45
C ALA A 130 38.68 -6.32 16.48
N HIS A 131 37.41 -6.73 16.61
CA HIS A 131 36.27 -5.82 16.65
C HIS A 131 36.62 -4.63 17.56
N PRO A 132 36.60 -3.39 17.06
CA PRO A 132 36.91 -2.24 17.89
C PRO A 132 35.95 -2.25 19.07
N GLU A 133 36.50 -2.14 20.29
CA GLU A 133 35.69 -2.07 21.50
C GLU A 133 34.59 -1.02 21.30
N PRO A 134 33.34 -1.32 21.69
CA PRO A 134 32.22 -0.42 21.45
C PRO A 134 32.51 0.92 22.13
N LEU A 135 32.57 1.98 21.32
CA LEU A 135 32.76 3.36 21.78
C LEU A 135 31.80 3.66 22.93
N LYS A 136 32.34 4.01 24.09
CA LYS A 136 31.53 4.43 25.26
C LYS A 136 30.73 5.67 24.87
N LEU A 137 29.41 5.54 24.87
CA LEU A 137 28.52 6.66 24.59
C LEU A 137 28.66 7.72 25.69
N PRO A 138 28.74 9.02 25.33
CA PRO A 138 28.65 10.12 26.30
C PRO A 138 27.39 9.99 27.17
N ALA A 139 27.45 10.44 28.43
CA ALA A 139 26.33 10.34 29.38
C ALA A 139 25.05 11.06 28.92
N SER A 140 25.16 12.01 27.99
CA SER A 140 24.02 12.71 27.37
C SER A 140 23.35 11.94 26.23
N LEU A 141 23.98 10.88 25.71
CA LEU A 141 23.46 10.07 24.62
C LEU A 141 22.93 8.75 25.16
N ARG A 142 21.65 8.46 24.89
CA ARG A 142 21.03 7.18 25.22
C ARG A 142 20.92 6.33 23.96
N ARG A 143 21.46 5.11 24.01
CA ARG A 143 21.15 4.08 23.01
C ARG A 143 19.77 3.51 23.32
N LEU A 144 18.90 3.55 22.32
CA LEU A 144 17.63 2.84 22.34
C LEU A 144 17.80 1.61 21.46
N GLU A 145 17.58 0.43 22.03
CA GLU A 145 17.49 -0.79 21.23
C GLU A 145 16.04 -0.95 20.78
N ALA A 146 15.82 -0.87 19.48
CA ALA A 146 14.55 -1.26 18.90
C ALA A 146 14.46 -2.79 18.98
N ARG A 147 13.89 -3.31 20.09
CA ARG A 147 13.54 -4.73 20.18
C ARG A 147 12.42 -4.98 19.17
N SER A 148 12.81 -5.43 17.99
CA SER A 148 11.95 -5.80 16.87
C SER A 148 12.29 -7.24 16.49
N PHE A 149 11.30 -7.96 15.97
CA PHE A 149 11.55 -9.26 15.35
C PHE A 149 12.49 -9.06 14.15
N ARG A 150 13.29 -10.08 13.84
CA ARG A 150 14.18 -10.08 12.67
C ARG A 150 13.78 -11.22 11.74
N PRO A 151 13.25 -10.95 10.55
CA PRO A 151 12.82 -12.01 9.66
C PRO A 151 14.02 -12.79 9.10
N THR A 152 14.01 -14.09 9.34
CA THR A 152 14.78 -15.07 8.57
C THR A 152 13.85 -15.64 7.51
N VAL A 153 14.21 -15.49 6.23
CA VAL A 153 13.46 -16.01 5.09
C VAL A 153 14.24 -17.16 4.46
N VAL A 154 13.65 -18.34 4.42
CA VAL A 154 14.21 -19.53 3.76
C VAL A 154 13.34 -19.87 2.56
N ILE A 155 13.94 -20.02 1.39
CA ILE A 155 13.27 -20.33 0.12
C ILE A 155 13.77 -21.68 -0.39
N GLY A 156 12.89 -22.45 -1.03
CA GLY A 156 13.23 -23.75 -1.63
C GLY A 156 12.20 -24.21 -2.65
N SER A 157 12.54 -25.25 -3.40
CA SER A 157 11.62 -25.88 -4.36
C SER A 157 10.52 -26.67 -3.65
N GLY A 158 9.41 -26.92 -4.35
CA GLY A 158 8.41 -27.91 -3.94
C GLY A 158 9.00 -29.31 -3.72
N ASP A 159 10.05 -29.66 -4.47
CA ASP A 159 10.73 -30.96 -4.36
C ASP A 159 11.54 -31.09 -3.06
N ASP A 160 12.09 -29.98 -2.57
CA ASP A 160 12.91 -29.90 -1.36
C ASP A 160 12.07 -29.75 -0.08
N ARG A 161 10.74 -29.86 -0.19
CA ARG A 161 9.78 -29.64 0.90
C ARG A 161 10.11 -30.39 2.19
N ARG A 162 10.65 -31.60 2.09
CA ARG A 162 11.03 -32.41 3.27
C ARG A 162 12.25 -31.85 4.02
N ASP A 163 13.07 -31.06 3.35
CA ASP A 163 14.30 -30.52 3.94
C ASP A 163 14.02 -29.32 4.85
N PHE A 164 12.90 -28.61 4.66
CA PHE A 164 12.44 -27.59 5.60
C PHE A 164 12.26 -28.12 7.04
N ALA A 165 11.85 -29.38 7.22
CA ALA A 165 11.73 -29.97 8.56
C ALA A 165 13.07 -30.31 9.22
N LYS A 166 14.15 -30.38 8.45
CA LYS A 166 15.52 -30.65 8.95
C LYS A 166 16.22 -29.38 9.45
N MET A 167 15.74 -28.21 9.06
CA MET A 167 16.32 -26.93 9.45
C MET A 167 15.83 -26.52 10.84
N GLN A 168 16.75 -26.50 11.82
CA GLN A 168 16.43 -26.19 13.21
C GLN A 168 15.87 -24.76 13.38
N GLU A 169 16.32 -23.82 12.57
CA GLU A 169 15.82 -22.44 12.55
C GLU A 169 14.34 -22.32 12.16
N LEU A 170 13.78 -23.33 11.48
CA LEU A 170 12.37 -23.35 11.08
C LEU A 170 11.47 -24.12 12.06
N ARG A 171 12.05 -24.73 13.10
CA ARG A 171 11.35 -25.49 14.14
C ARG A 171 10.79 -24.58 15.23
N ARG A 172 10.11 -23.52 14.81
CA ARG A 172 9.57 -22.45 15.66
C ARG A 172 8.32 -21.83 15.01
N PRO A 173 7.58 -20.97 15.74
CA PRO A 173 6.46 -20.25 15.17
C PRO A 173 6.90 -19.40 13.98
N GLY A 174 6.09 -19.44 12.93
CA GLY A 174 6.37 -18.70 11.71
C GLY A 174 5.24 -18.81 10.69
N ILE A 175 5.45 -18.12 9.58
CA ILE A 175 4.54 -18.10 8.45
C ILE A 175 5.24 -18.70 7.22
N TYR A 176 4.48 -19.27 6.32
CA TYR A 176 5.00 -19.89 5.11
C TYR A 176 4.10 -19.63 3.92
N GLY A 177 4.68 -19.68 2.73
CA GLY A 177 3.97 -19.61 1.46
C GLY A 177 4.27 -20.83 0.61
N LEU A 178 3.23 -21.35 -0.04
CA LEU A 178 3.33 -22.35 -1.10
C LEU A 178 2.83 -21.69 -2.38
N MET A 179 3.59 -21.75 -3.47
CA MET A 179 3.16 -21.12 -4.71
C MET A 179 3.59 -21.87 -5.96
N ASN A 180 2.85 -21.61 -7.03
CA ASN A 180 3.22 -21.94 -8.39
C ASN A 180 3.11 -20.67 -9.26
N SER A 181 3.18 -20.82 -10.58
CA SER A 181 3.05 -19.72 -11.54
C SER A 181 1.77 -18.87 -11.40
N SER A 182 0.67 -19.42 -10.86
CA SER A 182 -0.65 -18.76 -10.85
C SER A 182 -1.24 -18.52 -9.46
N SER A 183 -0.84 -19.33 -8.48
CA SER A 183 -1.55 -19.48 -7.21
C SER A 183 -0.60 -19.35 -6.02
N LEU A 184 -1.11 -18.80 -4.92
CA LEU A 184 -0.40 -18.61 -3.66
C LEU A 184 -1.28 -19.02 -2.48
N TYR A 185 -0.72 -19.83 -1.60
CA TYR A 185 -1.28 -20.16 -0.29
C TYR A 185 -0.35 -19.61 0.77
N ILE A 186 -0.90 -18.91 1.76
CA ILE A 186 -0.15 -18.43 2.91
C ILE A 186 -0.71 -19.10 4.16
N GLY A 187 0.17 -19.68 4.96
CA GLY A 187 -0.16 -20.41 6.18
C GLY A 187 0.71 -19.98 7.36
N PHE A 188 0.29 -20.31 8.58
CA PHE A 188 1.16 -20.28 9.77
C PHE A 188 1.37 -21.68 10.38
N GLY A 189 2.40 -21.81 11.20
CA GLY A 189 2.62 -23.01 12.02
C GLY A 189 3.43 -22.71 13.27
N ILE A 190 3.09 -23.38 14.37
CA ILE A 190 3.87 -23.38 15.63
C ILE A 190 5.26 -24.01 15.41
N ASP A 191 5.34 -24.91 14.43
CA ASP A 191 6.57 -25.47 13.88
C ASP A 191 6.46 -25.34 12.35
N ALA A 192 6.90 -24.19 11.83
CA ALA A 192 6.71 -23.83 10.43
C ALA A 192 7.39 -24.84 9.48
N GLY A 193 8.60 -25.28 9.80
CA GLY A 193 9.33 -26.28 9.00
C GLY A 193 8.61 -27.61 8.91
N ASN A 194 8.11 -28.15 10.03
CA ASN A 194 7.28 -29.37 10.00
C ASN A 194 5.96 -29.17 9.26
N ARG A 195 5.30 -28.02 9.47
CA ARG A 195 4.01 -27.74 8.84
C ARG A 195 4.16 -27.69 7.33
N VAL A 196 5.22 -27.05 6.85
CA VAL A 196 5.60 -27.10 5.43
C VAL A 196 5.90 -28.53 5.01
N ALA A 197 6.72 -29.30 5.71
CA ALA A 197 7.12 -30.63 5.25
C ALA A 197 5.98 -31.67 5.20
N SER A 198 5.05 -31.61 6.15
CA SER A 198 4.07 -32.68 6.41
C SER A 198 2.60 -32.26 6.27
N GLY A 199 2.32 -30.97 6.11
CA GLY A 199 0.95 -30.45 5.99
C GLY A 199 0.22 -30.94 4.73
N GLN A 200 -1.11 -30.82 4.73
CA GLN A 200 -1.89 -30.97 3.50
C GLN A 200 -1.49 -29.89 2.49
N GLN A 201 -1.41 -30.25 1.21
CA GLN A 201 -1.11 -29.32 0.13
C GLN A 201 -2.42 -28.83 -0.50
N PRO A 202 -2.80 -27.57 -0.28
CA PRO A 202 -3.98 -26.99 -0.91
C PRO A 202 -3.72 -26.58 -2.37
N ILE A 203 -2.46 -26.64 -2.83
CA ILE A 203 -2.02 -26.26 -4.18
C ILE A 203 -1.32 -27.44 -4.83
N GLN A 204 -1.60 -27.67 -6.11
CA GLN A 204 -0.91 -28.63 -6.97
C GLN A 204 0.34 -28.00 -7.61
N ASP A 205 1.33 -28.82 -7.93
CA ASP A 205 2.54 -28.41 -8.66
C ASP A 205 3.26 -27.22 -8.01
N ILE A 206 3.57 -27.35 -6.72
CA ILE A 206 4.27 -26.31 -5.96
C ILE A 206 5.67 -26.13 -6.57
N GLU A 207 5.94 -24.95 -7.10
CA GLU A 207 7.23 -24.59 -7.68
C GLU A 207 8.16 -23.98 -6.63
N THR A 208 7.59 -23.17 -5.72
CA THR A 208 8.37 -22.42 -4.74
C THR A 208 7.69 -22.46 -3.38
N ILE A 209 8.50 -22.65 -2.35
CA ILE A 209 8.14 -22.56 -0.94
C ILE A 209 9.00 -21.47 -0.31
N PHE A 210 8.39 -20.64 0.54
CA PHE A 210 9.15 -19.82 1.48
C PHE A 210 8.65 -20.03 2.90
N VAL A 211 9.55 -19.91 3.87
CA VAL A 211 9.24 -19.90 5.31
C VAL A 211 9.88 -18.68 5.92
N ILE A 212 9.12 -17.97 6.74
CA ILE A 212 9.54 -16.77 7.46
C ILE A 212 9.41 -17.05 8.95
N THR A 213 10.52 -16.95 9.66
CA THR A 213 10.60 -17.08 11.12
C THR A 213 11.34 -15.89 11.72
N ASP A 214 11.25 -15.71 13.03
CA ASP A 214 12.09 -14.74 13.74
C ASP A 214 13.45 -15.34 14.12
N ALA A 215 14.53 -14.66 13.72
CA ALA A 215 15.91 -15.06 13.96
C ALA A 215 16.18 -15.23 15.46
N GLU A 216 15.63 -14.32 16.27
CA GLU A 216 15.80 -14.29 17.73
C GLU A 216 14.83 -15.22 18.47
N ASN A 217 13.93 -15.90 17.76
CA ASN A 217 12.94 -16.84 18.31
C ASN A 217 12.01 -16.22 19.39
N ILE A 218 11.63 -14.96 19.19
CA ILE A 218 10.71 -14.19 20.06
C ILE A 218 9.27 -14.29 19.56
N LEU A 219 9.06 -14.55 18.26
CA LEU A 219 7.74 -14.69 17.64
C LEU A 219 6.96 -15.86 18.27
N THR A 220 5.79 -15.57 18.83
CA THR A 220 4.89 -16.58 19.40
C THR A 220 3.94 -17.15 18.34
N ALA A 221 3.15 -18.17 18.69
CA ALA A 221 2.13 -18.72 17.80
C ALA A 221 1.06 -17.68 17.43
N ASP A 222 0.57 -16.91 18.42
CA ASP A 222 -0.41 -15.85 18.21
C ASP A 222 0.14 -14.74 17.31
N ASP A 223 1.42 -14.38 17.48
CA ASP A 223 2.08 -13.41 16.60
C ASP A 223 2.17 -13.93 15.15
N ALA A 224 2.43 -15.23 14.97
CA ALA A 224 2.48 -15.86 13.65
C ALA A 224 1.11 -15.87 12.96
N GLU A 225 0.00 -16.03 13.70
CA GLU A 225 -1.36 -15.90 13.14
C GLU A 225 -1.66 -14.46 12.67
N VAL A 226 -1.20 -13.46 13.41
CA VAL A 226 -1.29 -12.05 13.00
C VAL A 226 -0.43 -11.81 11.76
N ALA A 227 0.81 -12.32 11.76
CA ALA A 227 1.74 -12.19 10.65
C ALA A 227 1.21 -12.84 9.37
N GLU A 228 0.54 -13.99 9.49
CA GLU A 228 -0.11 -14.71 8.37
C GLU A 228 -1.17 -13.83 7.72
N ARG A 229 -2.05 -13.23 8.53
CA ARG A 229 -3.09 -12.33 8.04
C ARG A 229 -2.50 -11.10 7.34
N ILE A 230 -1.47 -10.49 7.91
CA ILE A 230 -0.80 -9.31 7.32
C ILE A 230 -0.17 -9.69 5.98
N LEU A 231 0.60 -10.78 5.93
CA LEU A 231 1.26 -11.25 4.71
C LEU A 231 0.22 -11.61 3.64
N TRP A 232 -0.84 -12.32 4.01
CA TRP A 232 -1.94 -12.66 3.10
C TRP A 232 -2.56 -11.39 2.50
N SER A 233 -2.81 -10.37 3.33
CA SER A 233 -3.43 -9.11 2.89
C SER A 233 -2.54 -8.35 1.92
N ARG A 234 -1.23 -8.31 2.17
CA ARG A 234 -0.25 -7.70 1.27
C ARG A 234 -0.19 -8.45 -0.07
N ALA A 235 -0.14 -9.78 -0.02
CA ALA A 235 -0.10 -10.62 -1.22
C ALA A 235 -1.38 -10.47 -2.07
N ALA A 236 -2.55 -10.46 -1.44
CA ALA A 236 -3.83 -10.23 -2.11
C ALA A 236 -3.91 -8.84 -2.76
N ALA A 237 -3.38 -7.81 -2.09
CA ALA A 237 -3.32 -6.45 -2.63
C ALA A 237 -2.36 -6.31 -3.83
N ALA A 238 -1.25 -7.05 -3.82
CA ALA A 238 -0.27 -7.05 -4.91
C ALA A 238 -0.82 -7.69 -6.21
N ARG A 239 -1.80 -8.60 -6.10
CA ARG A 239 -2.46 -9.29 -7.23
C ARG A 239 -1.48 -9.96 -8.21
N GLU A 240 -0.34 -10.41 -7.72
CA GLU A 240 0.63 -11.15 -8.55
C GLU A 240 0.19 -12.59 -8.81
N ARG A 241 -0.53 -13.18 -7.85
CA ARG A 241 -1.02 -14.55 -7.86
C ARG A 241 -2.42 -14.61 -7.24
N LEU A 242 -3.17 -15.66 -7.57
CA LEU A 242 -4.48 -15.94 -6.98
C LEU A 242 -4.31 -16.53 -5.58
N MET A 243 -4.99 -15.94 -4.59
CA MET A 243 -5.00 -16.48 -3.23
C MET A 243 -5.87 -17.74 -3.16
N VAL A 244 -5.30 -18.85 -2.68
CA VAL A 244 -5.98 -20.15 -2.62
C VAL A 244 -6.80 -20.32 -1.34
N ASN A 245 -6.33 -19.76 -0.23
CA ASN A 245 -7.09 -19.70 1.01
C ASN A 245 -7.83 -18.36 1.15
N GLY A 246 -8.94 -18.39 1.90
CA GLY A 246 -9.63 -17.18 2.34
C GLY A 246 -8.77 -16.37 3.32
N LEU A 247 -9.18 -15.12 3.54
CA LEU A 247 -8.54 -14.20 4.49
C LEU A 247 -8.41 -14.87 5.88
N PRO A 248 -7.18 -15.02 6.42
CA PRO A 248 -6.97 -15.56 7.76
C PRO A 248 -7.62 -14.68 8.83
N SER A 249 -8.14 -15.31 9.88
CA SER A 249 -8.77 -14.60 11.01
C SER A 249 -7.76 -13.75 11.79
N GLY A 250 -6.54 -14.26 11.97
CA GLY A 250 -5.54 -13.71 12.88
C GLY A 250 -5.99 -13.78 14.35
N VAL A 251 -5.16 -13.20 15.24
CA VAL A 251 -5.41 -13.10 16.69
C VAL A 251 -5.42 -11.63 17.13
N ALA A 252 -6.08 -11.34 18.25
CA ALA A 252 -6.03 -10.01 18.84
C ALA A 252 -4.72 -9.84 19.63
N VAL A 253 -3.95 -8.82 19.28
CA VAL A 253 -2.73 -8.40 19.99
C VAL A 253 -2.83 -6.91 20.32
N ASP A 254 -2.03 -6.43 21.27
CA ASP A 254 -1.96 -5.00 21.55
C ASP A 254 -1.32 -4.21 20.38
N LEU A 255 -1.48 -2.88 20.42
CA LEU A 255 -1.06 -1.99 19.33
C LEU A 255 0.45 -1.97 19.09
N GLN A 256 1.24 -2.02 20.17
CA GLN A 256 2.69 -2.03 20.04
C GLN A 256 3.13 -3.34 19.38
N ARG A 257 2.60 -4.45 19.87
CA ARG A 257 2.89 -5.78 19.33
C ARG A 257 2.48 -5.91 17.86
N PHE A 258 1.30 -5.41 17.48
CA PHE A 258 0.86 -5.38 16.08
C PHE A 258 1.85 -4.60 15.20
N SER A 259 2.29 -3.44 15.64
CA SER A 259 3.24 -2.59 14.90
C SER A 259 4.58 -3.29 14.67
N ASP A 260 5.06 -4.03 15.69
CA ASP A 260 6.30 -4.82 15.58
C ASP A 260 6.14 -5.97 14.58
N ILE A 261 4.98 -6.65 14.56
CA ILE A 261 4.68 -7.74 13.61
C ILE A 261 4.51 -7.18 12.18
N ASP A 262 3.88 -6.02 12.01
CA ASP A 262 3.71 -5.40 10.70
C ASP A 262 5.06 -4.97 10.10
N ALA A 263 5.98 -4.45 10.92
CA ALA A 263 7.35 -4.16 10.51
C ALA A 263 8.12 -5.43 10.13
N PHE A 264 7.99 -6.50 10.94
CA PHE A 264 8.58 -7.82 10.66
C PHE A 264 8.13 -8.38 9.31
N VAL A 265 6.82 -8.39 9.05
CA VAL A 265 6.28 -8.85 7.77
C VAL A 265 6.72 -7.93 6.62
N ALA A 266 6.84 -6.62 6.86
CA ALA A 266 7.30 -5.68 5.84
C ALA A 266 8.72 -5.97 5.38
N GLU A 267 9.64 -6.18 6.33
CA GLU A 267 11.02 -6.53 6.03
C GLU A 267 11.09 -7.89 5.32
N ALA A 268 10.33 -8.90 5.77
CA ALA A 268 10.26 -10.19 5.07
C ALA A 268 9.74 -10.07 3.63
N CYS A 269 8.72 -9.23 3.39
CA CYS A 269 8.20 -8.99 2.05
C CYS A 269 9.21 -8.28 1.14
N LEU A 270 10.01 -7.36 1.69
CA LEU A 270 11.12 -6.76 0.95
C LEU A 270 12.19 -7.79 0.59
N THR A 271 12.54 -8.68 1.51
CA THR A 271 13.47 -9.78 1.23
C THR A 271 12.95 -10.67 0.10
N LEU A 272 11.69 -11.10 0.16
CA LEU A 272 11.05 -11.88 -0.92
C LEU A 272 11.05 -11.15 -2.27
N ARG A 273 10.92 -9.82 -2.25
CA ARG A 273 11.00 -8.98 -3.46
C ARG A 273 12.41 -8.92 -4.02
N HIS A 274 13.41 -8.72 -3.16
CA HIS A 274 14.81 -8.62 -3.57
C HIS A 274 15.33 -9.93 -4.19
N GLU A 275 14.78 -11.07 -3.75
CA GLU A 275 15.07 -12.39 -4.29
C GLU A 275 14.13 -12.79 -5.45
N ASP A 276 13.36 -11.84 -6.01
CA ASP A 276 12.44 -12.05 -7.13
C ASP A 276 11.38 -13.16 -6.94
N VAL A 277 11.01 -13.47 -5.68
CA VAL A 277 10.06 -14.53 -5.34
C VAL A 277 8.59 -14.03 -5.37
N LEU A 278 8.33 -12.92 -4.69
CA LEU A 278 6.99 -12.33 -4.54
C LEU A 278 7.12 -10.81 -4.40
N PHE A 279 6.07 -10.08 -4.79
CA PHE A 279 6.06 -8.62 -4.77
C PHE A 279 7.02 -7.98 -5.79
N THR A 280 7.26 -8.67 -6.90
CA THR A 280 8.14 -8.24 -8.01
C THR A 280 7.52 -7.14 -8.86
N ARG A 281 6.19 -7.00 -8.83
CA ARG A 281 5.43 -6.00 -9.59
C ARG A 281 5.11 -4.78 -8.72
N GLY A 282 5.00 -3.62 -9.35
CA GLY A 282 4.64 -2.37 -8.68
C GLY A 282 5.75 -1.79 -7.78
N SER A 283 5.41 -0.78 -6.98
CA SER A 283 6.37 -0.05 -6.14
C SER A 283 6.69 -0.79 -4.82
N PRO A 284 7.95 -0.79 -4.34
CA PRO A 284 8.30 -1.25 -2.98
C PRO A 284 7.50 -0.56 -1.88
N ARG A 285 7.05 0.69 -2.12
CA ARG A 285 6.15 1.40 -1.19
C ARG A 285 4.82 0.68 -0.98
N THR A 286 4.35 -0.06 -1.98
CA THR A 286 3.12 -0.87 -1.88
C THR A 286 3.33 -2.09 -1.01
N VAL A 287 4.56 -2.63 -1.01
CA VAL A 287 4.95 -3.76 -0.17
C VAL A 287 5.08 -3.33 1.28
N LEU A 288 5.66 -2.15 1.52
CA LEU A 288 5.87 -1.57 2.85
C LEU A 288 4.62 -0.92 3.44
N ALA A 289 3.71 -0.48 2.58
CA ALA A 289 2.37 -0.12 3.00
C ALA A 289 1.75 -1.36 3.66
N GLY A 290 1.54 -1.32 4.98
CA GLY A 290 0.73 -2.31 5.68
C GLY A 290 -0.65 -2.49 5.01
N PRO A 291 -1.49 -3.43 5.46
CA PRO A 291 -2.78 -3.73 4.82
C PRO A 291 -3.64 -2.47 4.63
N ARG A 292 -3.57 -1.86 3.44
CA ARG A 292 -4.13 -0.50 3.20
C ARG A 292 -5.63 -0.48 2.99
N SER A 293 -6.23 -1.62 2.72
CA SER A 293 -7.66 -1.82 2.57
C SER A 293 -7.86 -3.27 2.18
N GLU A 294 -8.60 -4.03 2.98
CA GLU A 294 -9.05 -5.36 2.58
C GLU A 294 -9.93 -5.17 1.34
N PRO A 295 -9.67 -5.88 0.21
CA PRO A 295 -10.48 -5.73 -1.00
C PRO A 295 -11.97 -5.89 -0.69
N GLY A 296 -12.77 -4.89 -1.06
CA GLY A 296 -14.22 -4.86 -0.85
C GLY A 296 -14.70 -4.40 0.52
N ARG A 297 -13.80 -4.01 1.45
CA ARG A 297 -14.18 -3.45 2.76
C ARG A 297 -14.23 -1.93 2.81
N THR A 298 -13.46 -1.24 1.99
CA THR A 298 -13.66 0.20 1.79
C THR A 298 -14.65 0.39 0.66
N ALA A 299 -15.70 1.19 0.90
CA ALA A 299 -16.59 1.57 -0.19
C ALA A 299 -15.84 2.47 -1.20
N PRO A 300 -16.30 2.57 -2.46
CA PRO A 300 -15.78 3.57 -3.39
C PRO A 300 -15.80 4.95 -2.72
N PRO A 301 -14.79 5.81 -2.96
CA PRO A 301 -14.82 7.17 -2.44
C PRO A 301 -16.07 7.88 -2.98
N ARG A 302 -16.91 8.34 -2.06
CA ARG A 302 -18.08 9.17 -2.33
C ARG A 302 -17.65 10.62 -2.56
N LEU A 303 -18.26 11.33 -3.50
CA LEU A 303 -18.02 12.78 -3.64
C LEU A 303 -18.59 13.51 -2.42
N PHE A 304 -18.02 14.69 -2.12
CA PHE A 304 -18.34 15.48 -0.92
C PHE A 304 -19.81 15.91 -0.78
N ASP A 305 -20.62 15.77 -1.82
CA ASP A 305 -22.05 16.13 -1.81
C ASP A 305 -22.96 14.98 -2.28
N ASP A 306 -22.40 13.81 -2.55
CA ASP A 306 -23.19 12.67 -3.02
C ASP A 306 -23.94 12.06 -1.83
N LEU A 307 -25.26 11.92 -1.96
CA LEU A 307 -26.03 11.17 -0.98
C LEU A 307 -25.64 9.67 -1.04
N PRO A 308 -25.50 8.99 0.10
CA PRO A 308 -25.19 7.57 0.11
C PRO A 308 -26.36 6.74 -0.43
N ASP A 309 -26.06 5.67 -1.15
CA ASP A 309 -27.08 4.76 -1.67
C ASP A 309 -27.73 3.95 -0.54
N GLY A 310 -29.06 4.06 -0.44
CA GLY A 310 -29.89 3.30 0.51
C GLY A 310 -30.50 4.14 1.62
N GLU A 311 -31.15 3.47 2.56
CA GLU A 311 -31.77 4.14 3.71
C GLU A 311 -30.70 4.45 4.76
N VAL A 312 -30.55 5.71 5.13
CA VAL A 312 -29.57 6.10 6.15
C VAL A 312 -30.13 5.82 7.54
N MET A 313 -29.34 5.08 8.30
CA MET A 313 -29.63 4.63 9.64
C MET A 313 -28.63 5.27 10.60
N GLU A 314 -29.11 5.59 11.79
CA GLU A 314 -28.35 6.16 12.88
C GLU A 314 -28.26 5.16 14.04
N LEU A 315 -27.11 5.13 14.70
CA LEU A 315 -26.89 4.40 15.93
C LEU A 315 -26.28 5.34 16.97
N VAL A 316 -27.07 5.65 18.00
CA VAL A 316 -26.58 6.37 19.18
C VAL A 316 -26.07 5.38 20.21
N PHE A 317 -24.86 5.57 20.72
CA PHE A 317 -24.24 4.70 21.71
C PHE A 317 -23.39 5.49 22.72
N ASN A 318 -23.06 4.85 23.85
CA ASN A 318 -22.17 5.37 24.90
C ASN A 318 -22.20 6.89 25.10
N GLU A 319 -23.23 7.36 25.81
CA GLU A 319 -23.34 8.76 26.25
C GLU A 319 -23.46 9.78 25.10
N GLY A 320 -24.11 9.38 24.00
CA GLY A 320 -24.50 10.30 22.92
C GLY A 320 -23.60 10.28 21.69
N ARG A 321 -22.66 9.33 21.59
CA ARG A 321 -21.88 9.14 20.37
C ARG A 321 -22.77 8.64 19.24
N VAL A 322 -22.47 9.06 18.01
CA VAL A 322 -23.30 8.79 16.83
C VAL A 322 -22.50 8.12 15.73
N ALA A 323 -23.06 7.04 15.20
CA ALA A 323 -22.59 6.42 13.95
C ALA A 323 -23.72 6.41 12.92
N LEU A 324 -23.38 6.69 11.67
CA LEU A 324 -24.30 6.71 10.55
C LEU A 324 -23.94 5.58 9.58
N ALA A 325 -24.94 4.88 9.06
CA ALA A 325 -24.74 3.85 8.06
C ALA A 325 -25.85 3.86 7.01
N ALA A 326 -25.49 3.76 5.73
CA ALA A 326 -26.46 3.55 4.66
C ALA A 326 -26.75 2.05 4.49
N ARG A 327 -28.03 1.71 4.48
CA ARG A 327 -28.55 0.37 4.28
C ARG A 327 -29.13 0.25 2.87
N SER A 328 -28.39 -0.41 1.98
CA SER A 328 -28.88 -0.79 0.65
C SER A 328 -29.70 -2.07 0.69
N SER A 329 -29.30 -3.05 1.52
CA SER A 329 -30.04 -4.30 1.77
C SER A 329 -29.70 -4.89 3.15
N ASP A 330 -30.34 -5.99 3.54
CA ASP A 330 -30.06 -6.64 4.83
C ASP A 330 -28.58 -7.08 4.96
N ASP A 331 -27.96 -7.45 3.84
CA ASP A 331 -26.57 -7.91 3.76
C ASP A 331 -25.59 -6.85 3.23
N ASP A 332 -26.05 -5.60 3.04
CA ASP A 332 -25.22 -4.54 2.47
C ASP A 332 -25.37 -3.21 3.22
N TRP A 333 -24.37 -2.95 4.06
CA TRP A 333 -24.30 -1.79 4.92
C TRP A 333 -23.02 -1.02 4.66
N VAL A 334 -23.14 0.29 4.54
CA VAL A 334 -22.00 1.20 4.40
C VAL A 334 -21.97 2.11 5.61
N LEU A 335 -21.03 1.90 6.52
CA LEU A 335 -20.74 2.84 7.59
C LEU A 335 -20.16 4.11 6.97
N LEU A 336 -20.79 5.23 7.23
CA LEU A 336 -20.47 6.49 6.58
C LEU A 336 -19.29 7.17 7.29
N LYS A 337 -18.45 7.84 6.50
CA LYS A 337 -17.44 8.79 6.95
C LYS A 337 -18.07 9.77 7.96
N GLY A 338 -17.28 10.20 8.93
CA GLY A 338 -17.72 11.03 10.04
C GLY A 338 -18.31 10.24 11.22
N SER A 339 -18.70 8.97 11.01
CA SER A 339 -19.19 8.12 12.09
C SER A 339 -18.19 7.97 13.22
N GLU A 340 -18.67 8.06 14.45
CA GLU A 340 -17.88 7.80 15.63
C GLU A 340 -17.73 6.30 15.89
N VAL A 341 -16.55 5.94 16.39
CA VAL A 341 -16.18 4.59 16.79
C VAL A 341 -15.64 4.64 18.21
N ARG A 342 -16.18 3.79 19.08
CA ARG A 342 -15.68 3.65 20.46
C ARG A 342 -14.21 3.24 20.44
N PRO A 343 -13.32 3.95 21.16
CA PRO A 343 -11.89 3.65 21.11
C PRO A 343 -11.57 2.36 21.86
N GLU A 344 -12.12 2.22 23.08
CA GLU A 344 -12.00 1.00 23.87
C GLU A 344 -12.97 -0.07 23.39
N VAL A 345 -12.52 -1.31 23.38
CA VAL A 345 -13.36 -2.47 23.09
C VAL A 345 -13.68 -3.17 24.41
N VAL A 346 -14.94 -3.55 24.65
CA VAL A 346 -15.26 -4.33 25.87
C VAL A 346 -14.88 -5.79 25.68
N GLN A 347 -14.60 -6.51 26.78
CA GLN A 347 -14.17 -7.91 26.75
C GLN A 347 -15.13 -8.85 25.99
N SER A 348 -16.40 -8.48 25.85
CA SER A 348 -17.41 -9.25 25.11
C SER A 348 -17.34 -9.07 23.59
N ALA A 349 -16.53 -8.13 23.10
CA ALA A 349 -16.34 -7.96 21.67
C ALA A 349 -15.60 -9.15 21.06
N ASN A 350 -15.84 -9.40 19.77
CA ASN A 350 -15.06 -10.42 19.08
C ASN A 350 -13.66 -9.87 18.76
N SER A 351 -12.69 -10.79 18.70
CA SER A 351 -11.31 -10.49 18.30
C SER A 351 -11.23 -9.78 16.95
N SER A 352 -12.13 -10.11 16.03
CA SER A 352 -12.19 -9.51 14.69
C SER A 352 -12.49 -8.01 14.71
N ALA A 353 -13.39 -7.52 15.56
CA ALA A 353 -13.75 -6.11 15.65
C ALA A 353 -12.62 -5.30 16.30
N SER A 354 -12.01 -5.81 17.37
CA SER A 354 -10.83 -5.20 17.99
C SER A 354 -9.69 -5.06 17.00
N PHE A 355 -9.39 -6.14 16.28
CA PHE A 355 -8.33 -6.17 15.27
C PHE A 355 -8.60 -5.19 14.14
N LEU A 356 -9.82 -5.19 13.58
CA LEU A 356 -10.16 -4.29 12.47
C LEU A 356 -10.01 -2.82 12.88
N ARG A 357 -10.42 -2.46 14.10
CA ARG A 357 -10.24 -1.08 14.61
C ARG A 357 -8.78 -0.70 14.72
N ALA A 358 -7.95 -1.58 15.28
CA ALA A 358 -6.51 -1.35 15.37
C ALA A 358 -5.89 -1.17 13.98
N ALA A 359 -6.19 -2.08 13.05
CA ALA A 359 -5.71 -1.99 11.67
C ALA A 359 -6.16 -0.69 10.98
N TRP A 360 -7.42 -0.28 11.17
CA TRP A 360 -7.94 0.94 10.54
C TRP A 360 -7.41 2.23 11.18
N LEU A 361 -7.15 2.22 12.48
CA LEU A 361 -6.44 3.30 13.17
C LEU A 361 -5.04 3.49 12.59
N HIS A 362 -4.27 2.41 12.43
CA HIS A 362 -2.93 2.49 11.84
C HIS A 362 -2.92 2.88 10.36
N SER A 363 -3.98 2.54 9.62
CA SER A 363 -4.12 2.95 8.21
C SER A 363 -4.56 4.40 8.00
N GLY A 364 -4.98 5.11 9.06
CA GLY A 364 -5.58 6.45 8.99
C GLY A 364 -7.05 6.48 8.54
N ILE A 365 -7.69 5.31 8.42
CA ILE A 365 -9.14 5.20 8.19
C ILE A 365 -9.92 5.55 9.46
N LEU A 366 -9.35 5.26 10.63
CA LEU A 366 -9.81 5.81 11.91
C LEU A 366 -8.79 6.84 12.39
N VAL A 367 -9.26 7.97 12.91
CA VAL A 367 -8.43 9.00 13.55
C VAL A 367 -9.03 9.37 14.89
N PRO A 368 -8.24 9.76 15.91
CA PRO A 368 -8.79 10.35 17.14
C PRO A 368 -9.72 11.52 16.80
N SER A 369 -10.90 11.54 17.42
CA SER A 369 -11.80 12.69 17.36
C SER A 369 -11.12 13.92 18.00
N PRO A 370 -11.54 15.15 17.65
CA PRO A 370 -10.96 16.37 18.24
C PRO A 370 -11.03 16.43 19.77
N ASP A 371 -12.05 15.81 20.38
CA ASP A 371 -12.21 15.71 21.84
C ASP A 371 -11.42 14.54 22.47
N GLY A 372 -10.87 13.64 21.64
CA GLY A 372 -10.12 12.46 22.07
C GLY A 372 -10.97 11.35 22.72
N ILE A 373 -12.29 11.47 22.68
CA ILE A 373 -13.24 10.56 23.36
C ILE A 373 -13.68 9.42 22.44
N SER A 374 -13.56 9.58 21.12
CA SER A 374 -13.89 8.60 20.10
C SER A 374 -12.82 8.52 19.00
N TYR A 375 -13.03 7.60 18.05
CA TYR A 375 -12.38 7.68 16.75
C TYR A 375 -13.39 8.13 15.71
N LEU A 376 -12.97 8.96 14.76
CA LEU A 376 -13.75 9.34 13.61
C LEU A 376 -13.34 8.50 12.41
N LEU A 377 -14.34 8.03 11.67
CA LEU A 377 -14.14 7.36 10.41
C LEU A 377 -13.84 8.38 9.31
N THR A 378 -12.71 8.24 8.62
CA THR A 378 -12.30 9.18 7.56
C THR A 378 -12.78 8.77 6.17
N LYS A 379 -13.32 7.56 6.02
CA LYS A 379 -13.81 6.99 4.75
C LYS A 379 -14.94 6.00 4.95
N ASP A 380 -15.86 5.94 4.00
CA ASP A 380 -16.96 4.96 4.00
C ASP A 380 -16.45 3.51 4.02
N MET A 381 -17.07 2.68 4.87
CA MET A 381 -16.69 1.29 5.10
C MET A 381 -17.86 0.33 4.90
N ARG A 382 -17.63 -0.74 4.13
CA ARG A 382 -18.64 -1.73 3.81
C ARG A 382 -18.64 -2.89 4.81
N PHE A 383 -19.85 -3.28 5.21
CA PHE A 383 -20.14 -4.37 6.13
C PHE A 383 -21.26 -5.24 5.54
N ARG A 384 -21.22 -6.53 5.87
CA ARG A 384 -22.22 -7.50 5.40
C ARG A 384 -23.48 -7.56 6.26
N SER A 385 -23.59 -6.77 7.32
CA SER A 385 -24.79 -6.74 8.17
C SER A 385 -24.78 -5.59 9.15
N ALA A 386 -25.97 -5.16 9.57
CA ALA A 386 -26.21 -4.21 10.64
C ALA A 386 -25.46 -4.55 11.93
N GLY A 387 -25.45 -5.83 12.30
CA GLY A 387 -24.82 -6.30 13.53
C GLY A 387 -23.30 -6.19 13.48
N ALA A 388 -22.68 -6.48 12.34
CA ALA A 388 -21.25 -6.30 12.14
C ALA A 388 -20.86 -4.81 12.22
N THR A 389 -21.67 -3.94 11.59
CA THR A 389 -21.49 -2.49 11.65
C THR A 389 -21.61 -1.96 13.08
N ALA A 390 -22.70 -2.31 13.79
CA ALA A 390 -22.92 -1.89 15.18
C ALA A 390 -21.82 -2.38 16.12
N HIS A 391 -21.36 -3.61 15.93
CA HIS A 391 -20.27 -4.17 16.72
C HIS A 391 -18.95 -3.43 16.44
N PHE A 392 -18.68 -3.10 15.17
CA PHE A 392 -17.51 -2.34 14.79
C PHE A 392 -17.51 -0.91 15.35
N VAL A 393 -18.65 -0.25 15.56
CA VAL A 393 -18.70 1.11 16.13
C VAL A 393 -18.81 1.11 17.66
N THR A 394 -19.58 0.19 18.26
CA THR A 394 -19.77 0.15 19.73
C THR A 394 -18.70 -0.64 20.48
N GLY A 395 -18.03 -1.57 19.81
CA GLY A 395 -17.02 -2.42 20.42
C GLY A 395 -17.62 -3.41 21.40
N SER A 396 -18.88 -3.79 21.20
CA SER A 396 -19.61 -4.73 22.03
C SER A 396 -20.58 -5.55 21.18
N LYS A 397 -20.88 -6.79 21.60
CA LYS A 397 -21.94 -7.62 20.97
C LYS A 397 -23.37 -7.20 21.37
N GLY A 398 -23.50 -6.35 22.39
CA GLY A 398 -24.79 -6.04 23.02
C GLY A 398 -25.72 -5.15 22.20
N ARG A 399 -25.20 -4.45 21.18
CA ARG A 399 -26.00 -3.66 20.24
C ARG A 399 -25.90 -4.26 18.85
N GLY A 400 -26.91 -5.04 18.48
CA GLY A 400 -27.03 -5.66 17.17
C GLY A 400 -27.91 -4.84 16.21
N ARG A 401 -28.60 -5.53 15.28
CA ARG A 401 -29.48 -4.93 14.27
C ARG A 401 -30.51 -3.94 14.85
N GLY A 402 -31.08 -4.24 16.02
CA GLY A 402 -32.11 -3.41 16.65
C GLY A 402 -31.62 -2.08 17.23
N GLY A 403 -30.31 -1.82 17.24
CA GLY A 403 -29.76 -0.54 17.65
C GLY A 403 -29.83 0.55 16.57
N TRP A 404 -29.90 0.15 15.30
CA TRP A 404 -29.97 1.09 14.17
C TRP A 404 -31.41 1.58 13.98
N GLN A 405 -31.57 2.90 13.86
CA GLN A 405 -32.86 3.56 13.65
C GLN A 405 -32.80 4.40 12.37
N PRO A 406 -33.86 4.45 11.54
CA PRO A 406 -33.91 5.39 10.43
C PRO A 406 -33.77 6.82 10.94
N ILE A 407 -33.08 7.66 10.19
CA ILE A 407 -32.96 9.09 10.52
C ILE A 407 -34.32 9.76 10.33
N ASP A 408 -34.75 10.52 11.33
CA ASP A 408 -35.99 11.29 11.25
C ASP A 408 -35.87 12.32 10.09
N PRO A 409 -36.82 12.37 9.16
CA PRO A 409 -36.84 13.38 8.10
C PRO A 409 -36.84 14.83 8.61
N ASP A 410 -37.24 15.07 9.86
CA ASP A 410 -37.21 16.39 10.52
C ASP A 410 -35.87 16.70 11.22
N GLY A 411 -34.87 15.81 11.10
CA GLY A 411 -33.52 15.93 11.65
C GLY A 411 -33.19 14.79 12.62
N GLY A 412 -32.10 14.07 12.37
CA GLY A 412 -31.63 12.95 13.21
C GLY A 412 -31.33 13.34 14.66
N PHE A 413 -30.88 12.38 15.49
CA PHE A 413 -30.56 12.67 16.89
C PHE A 413 -29.40 13.66 17.04
N ASP A 414 -28.52 13.77 16.03
CA ASP A 414 -27.52 14.82 15.91
C ASP A 414 -28.03 16.01 15.07
N PRO A 415 -28.00 17.27 15.57
CA PRO A 415 -28.34 18.45 14.77
C PRO A 415 -27.47 18.64 13.52
N GLU A 416 -26.28 18.02 13.44
CA GLU A 416 -25.38 18.03 12.29
C GLU A 416 -25.57 16.84 11.33
N THR A 417 -26.56 15.97 11.57
CA THR A 417 -26.82 14.76 10.76
C THR A 417 -26.83 15.03 9.26
N ALA A 418 -27.44 16.14 8.81
CA ALA A 418 -27.49 16.49 7.39
C ALA A 418 -26.09 16.83 6.81
N ALA A 419 -25.23 17.48 7.60
CA ALA A 419 -23.86 17.79 7.20
C ALA A 419 -22.99 16.52 7.16
N LEU A 420 -23.20 15.59 8.10
CA LEU A 420 -22.49 14.31 8.17
C LEU A 420 -22.88 13.35 7.04
N ILE A 421 -24.15 13.36 6.61
CA ILE A 421 -24.60 12.60 5.44
C ILE A 421 -24.01 13.16 4.15
N ALA A 422 -23.91 14.49 4.03
CA ALA A 422 -23.33 15.12 2.86
C ALA A 422 -21.80 14.90 2.79
N SER A 423 -21.08 15.11 3.89
CA SER A 423 -19.61 15.06 3.99
C SER A 423 -18.96 13.73 3.65
#